data_AF-A0A1I7YLX4-F1
#
_entry.id   AF-A0A1I7YLX4-F1
#
_cell.length_a   1.000
_cell.length_b   1.000
_cell.length_c   1.000
_cell.angle_alpha   90.00
_cell.angle_beta   90.00
_cell.angle_gamma   90.00
#
_symmetry.space_group_name_H-M   'P 1'
#
loop_
_entity.id
_entity.type
_entity.pdbx_description
1 polymer ?
#
loop_
_entity_poly.entity_id
_entity_poly.type
_entity_poly.pdbx_seq_one_letter_code
_entity_poly.pdbx_strand_id
1 'polypeptide(L)'
;MRPSQTLAADVHLQFHFVGLTRAESVVPTFFTPSTSPFPEPPDEMLFNINRFHAFVLVTWQFSIFFASQQIFPIFSNYVPQWRCDESEPFGKNCTSYLACRRPVQFENMAFHSAALEYDWVCGSRAYLASLFSQIQFAGVLCGTFLYGTLSDCLGRRPIALLALASGIAVSFVSGMAPSWQILLVTRFFIGLSIGGTIVVVCTFVMEMLLPEQRMALRAFFNWGVARLMVTVICYYFPDWREASIACAVAALPAFLIVLFVFPESPTWLHNKHRMEEMRRSERKIARIAGVPYVEVEHPKLEKKKGFLSLMKDGKLAKRLFVLWIISCSPFSSRFPKWFWSCLTRYAPTSVAETSTNTPKQSSAPASSS
;
A
#
# COMPACT_ATOMS: atom_id res chain seq x y z
N MET A 1 38.93 28.38 45.55
CA MET A 1 37.54 28.69 45.10
C MET A 1 37.20 27.73 43.97
N ARG A 2 35.96 27.23 43.96
CA ARG A 2 35.50 26.03 43.23
C ARG A 2 35.91 25.94 41.75
N PRO A 3 36.24 24.73 41.24
CA PRO A 3 36.46 24.40 39.83
C PRO A 3 35.30 23.59 39.22
N SER A 4 35.14 23.61 37.88
CA SER A 4 34.42 22.62 37.03
C SER A 4 34.24 23.20 35.62
N GLN A 5 34.43 22.54 34.48
CA GLN A 5 34.60 21.12 34.14
C GLN A 5 35.05 21.02 32.66
N THR A 6 36.03 20.16 32.40
CA THR A 6 36.23 19.42 31.15
C THR A 6 35.30 18.21 31.10
N LEU A 7 34.95 17.72 29.89
CA LEU A 7 35.07 16.33 29.38
C LEU A 7 33.87 15.84 28.53
N ALA A 8 34.23 15.25 27.37
CA ALA A 8 33.77 14.01 26.74
C ALA A 8 32.27 13.67 26.53
N ALA A 9 32.01 13.26 25.27
CA ALA A 9 31.19 12.15 24.78
C ALA A 9 30.33 11.35 25.79
N ASP A 10 29.04 11.14 25.47
CA ASP A 10 28.59 9.80 25.07
C ASP A 10 27.16 9.78 24.51
N VAL A 11 26.95 8.83 23.60
CA VAL A 11 25.68 8.45 22.97
C VAL A 11 24.84 7.66 23.97
N HIS A 12 23.56 8.01 24.18
CA HIS A 12 22.55 7.00 24.55
C HIS A 12 21.11 7.47 24.28
N LEU A 13 20.42 6.66 23.45
CA LEU A 13 18.98 6.58 23.28
C LEU A 13 18.30 6.25 24.63
N GLN A 14 17.24 6.98 25.00
CA GLN A 14 16.25 6.49 25.96
C GLN A 14 14.82 6.77 25.50
N PHE A 15 14.09 5.68 25.30
CA PHE A 15 12.64 5.61 25.20
C PHE A 15 12.01 5.99 26.55
N HIS A 16 11.16 7.03 26.56
CA HIS A 16 10.38 7.39 27.74
C HIS A 16 9.01 6.69 27.71
N PHE A 17 8.87 5.63 28.50
CA PHE A 17 7.61 5.15 29.05
C PHE A 17 7.29 6.01 30.28
N VAL A 18 6.11 6.64 30.31
CA VAL A 18 5.51 7.30 31.49
C VAL A 18 4.06 6.81 31.49
N GLY A 19 3.53 6.09 32.48
CA GLY A 19 3.76 6.19 33.91
C GLY A 19 2.70 7.10 34.52
N LEU A 20 1.45 6.62 34.65
CA LEU A 20 0.43 7.29 35.47
C LEU A 20 -0.23 6.24 36.38
N THR A 21 0.22 6.26 37.63
CA THR A 21 -0.32 5.55 38.77
C THR A 21 -1.38 6.39 39.50
N ARG A 22 -2.40 5.68 40.00
CA ARG A 22 -3.10 5.88 41.28
C ARG A 22 -4.15 7.01 41.39
N ALA A 23 -5.41 6.59 41.47
CA ALA A 23 -6.41 7.18 42.36
C ALA A 23 -7.19 6.03 43.02
N GLU A 24 -7.38 6.15 44.33
CA GLU A 24 -7.74 5.10 45.28
C GLU A 24 -9.25 4.82 45.39
N SER A 25 -9.54 3.62 45.89
CA SER A 25 -10.70 3.23 46.73
C SER A 25 -12.12 3.43 46.18
N VAL A 26 -12.85 2.33 45.98
CA VAL A 26 -13.95 1.88 46.87
C VAL A 26 -14.26 0.42 46.49
N VAL A 27 -14.12 -0.48 47.46
CA VAL A 27 -14.58 -1.88 47.43
C VAL A 27 -15.95 -1.93 48.11
N PRO A 28 -16.89 -2.73 47.59
CA PRO A 28 -17.59 -3.65 48.47
C PRO A 28 -17.55 -5.07 47.91
N THR A 29 -16.93 -5.95 48.68
CA THR A 29 -16.89 -7.39 48.55
C THR A 29 -18.25 -7.96 48.96
N PHE A 30 -18.95 -8.66 48.06
CA PHE A 30 -20.02 -9.59 48.43
C PHE A 30 -19.93 -10.87 47.58
N PHE A 31 -19.58 -11.96 48.28
CA PHE A 31 -19.98 -13.37 48.08
C PHE A 31 -19.58 -14.17 46.81
N THR A 32 -18.55 -15.00 47.01
CA THR A 32 -18.40 -16.45 46.71
C THR A 32 -18.63 -17.04 45.31
N PRO A 33 -17.85 -18.08 44.93
CA PRO A 33 -17.68 -18.52 43.56
C PRO A 33 -18.74 -19.56 43.14
N SER A 34 -19.48 -19.30 42.07
CA SER A 34 -20.20 -20.34 41.35
C SER A 34 -19.30 -20.91 40.26
N THR A 35 -18.95 -22.18 40.43
CA THR A 35 -18.41 -23.06 39.41
C THR A 35 -19.29 -23.02 38.15
N SER A 36 -18.73 -22.57 37.03
CA SER A 36 -19.28 -22.85 35.70
C SER A 36 -18.20 -23.57 34.87
N PRO A 37 -18.55 -24.66 34.18
CA PRO A 37 -17.60 -25.43 33.39
C PRO A 37 -17.57 -24.85 31.98
N PHE A 38 -16.84 -23.75 31.79
CA PHE A 38 -16.48 -23.31 30.45
C PHE A 38 -15.01 -23.60 30.23
N PRO A 39 -14.63 -24.38 29.20
CA PRO A 39 -13.23 -24.60 28.88
C PRO A 39 -12.62 -23.25 28.53
N GLU A 40 -11.52 -22.90 29.20
CA GLU A 40 -10.70 -21.76 28.83
C GLU A 40 -10.35 -21.85 27.33
N PRO A 41 -10.54 -20.78 26.53
CA PRO A 41 -10.08 -20.79 25.15
C PRO A 41 -8.56 -20.91 25.16
N PRO A 42 -7.98 -21.86 24.40
CA PRO A 42 -6.54 -22.02 24.35
C PRO A 42 -5.95 -20.78 23.68
N ASP A 43 -5.02 -20.13 24.37
CA ASP A 43 -4.06 -19.13 23.91
C ASP A 43 -4.58 -18.20 22.79
N GLU A 44 -5.01 -16.98 23.18
CA GLU A 44 -5.16 -15.84 22.28
C GLU A 44 -3.81 -15.50 21.62
N MET A 45 -3.42 -16.29 20.62
CA MET A 45 -2.38 -15.94 19.69
C MET A 45 -2.89 -14.73 18.90
N LEU A 46 -2.29 -13.59 19.20
CA LEU A 46 -2.36 -12.33 18.48
C LEU A 46 -2.46 -12.59 16.96
N PHE A 47 -3.69 -12.51 16.43
CA PHE A 47 -4.10 -12.87 15.07
C PHE A 47 -3.91 -14.36 14.73
N ASN A 48 -5.00 -15.13 14.58
CA ASN A 48 -5.01 -16.49 14.03
C ASN A 48 -4.49 -16.53 12.56
N ILE A 49 -3.16 -16.44 12.39
CA ILE A 49 -2.47 -16.36 11.09
C ILE A 49 -2.37 -17.76 10.48
N ASN A 50 -3.39 -18.12 9.71
CA ASN A 50 -3.35 -19.29 8.82
C ASN A 50 -2.36 -19.13 7.65
N ARG A 51 -2.00 -20.25 7.01
CA ARG A 51 -1.12 -20.31 5.81
C ARG A 51 -1.57 -19.38 4.68
N PHE A 52 -2.89 -19.22 4.49
CA PHE A 52 -3.45 -18.29 3.51
C PHE A 52 -3.07 -16.84 3.81
N HIS A 53 -3.08 -16.42 5.07
CA HIS A 53 -2.68 -15.07 5.47
C HIS A 53 -1.20 -14.83 5.16
N ALA A 54 -0.31 -15.82 5.34
CA ALA A 54 1.08 -15.68 4.95
C ALA A 54 1.24 -15.38 3.45
N PHE A 55 0.53 -16.11 2.57
CA PHE A 55 0.53 -15.81 1.14
C PHE A 55 -0.03 -14.42 0.84
N VAL A 56 -1.09 -14.01 1.52
CA VAL A 56 -1.68 -12.67 1.37
C VAL A 56 -0.69 -11.57 1.79
N LEU A 57 -0.03 -11.73 2.93
CA LEU A 57 0.95 -10.77 3.45
C LEU A 57 2.15 -10.65 2.49
N VAL A 58 2.66 -11.77 2.00
CA VAL A 58 3.76 -11.79 1.02
C VAL A 58 3.34 -11.11 -0.28
N THR A 59 2.18 -11.46 -0.85
CA THR A 59 1.68 -10.83 -2.07
C THR A 59 1.45 -9.33 -1.88
N TRP A 60 0.88 -8.92 -0.75
CA TRP A 60 0.70 -7.52 -0.41
C TRP A 60 2.04 -6.79 -0.36
N GLN A 61 3.03 -7.35 0.33
CA GLN A 61 4.36 -6.73 0.46
C GLN A 61 5.08 -6.58 -0.88
N PHE A 62 5.11 -7.63 -1.71
CA PHE A 62 5.74 -7.55 -3.03
C PHE A 62 4.96 -6.66 -4.01
N SER A 63 3.64 -6.53 -3.85
CA SER A 63 2.84 -5.61 -4.66
C SER A 63 3.05 -4.15 -4.25
N ILE A 64 3.17 -3.86 -2.94
CA ILE A 64 3.58 -2.53 -2.47
C ILE A 64 5.03 -2.26 -2.88
N PHE A 65 5.91 -3.24 -2.87
CA PHE A 65 7.26 -3.09 -3.42
C PHE A 65 7.23 -2.64 -4.89
N PHE A 66 6.45 -3.31 -5.74
CA PHE A 66 6.26 -2.87 -7.12
C PHE A 66 5.68 -1.45 -7.20
N ALA A 67 4.66 -1.14 -6.40
CA ALA A 67 4.09 0.20 -6.35
C ALA A 67 5.10 1.27 -5.88
N SER A 68 6.00 0.90 -4.96
CA SER A 68 7.01 1.79 -4.42
C SER A 68 8.05 2.20 -5.45
N GLN A 69 8.15 1.52 -6.59
CA GLN A 69 8.96 1.97 -7.74
C GLN A 69 8.54 3.36 -8.27
N GLN A 70 7.43 3.94 -7.80
CA GLN A 70 7.13 5.37 -7.97
C GLN A 70 8.25 6.30 -7.47
N ILE A 71 9.10 5.87 -6.52
CA ILE A 71 10.23 6.66 -6.00
C ILE A 71 11.51 6.46 -6.79
N PHE A 72 11.55 5.51 -7.73
CA PHE A 72 12.72 5.21 -8.55
C PHE A 72 13.29 6.43 -9.28
N PRO A 73 12.49 7.43 -9.72
CA PRO A 73 13.02 8.68 -10.26
C PRO A 73 13.96 9.45 -9.35
N ILE A 74 13.85 9.31 -8.03
CA ILE A 74 14.76 9.98 -7.10
C ILE A 74 16.19 9.45 -7.29
N PHE A 75 16.35 8.15 -7.49
CA PHE A 75 17.63 7.51 -7.76
C PHE A 75 18.10 7.77 -9.19
N SER A 76 17.19 7.67 -10.17
CA SER A 76 17.53 7.91 -11.59
C SER A 76 17.91 9.37 -11.88
N ASN A 77 17.40 10.32 -11.11
CA ASN A 77 17.69 11.76 -11.24
C ASN A 77 18.74 12.27 -10.24
N TYR A 78 19.42 11.38 -9.51
CA TYR A 78 20.45 11.80 -8.57
C TYR A 78 21.64 12.42 -9.30
N VAL A 79 22.01 13.64 -8.93
CA VAL A 79 23.20 14.32 -9.45
C VAL A 79 24.09 14.70 -8.25
N PRO A 80 25.31 14.14 -8.15
CA PRO A 80 26.29 14.50 -7.13
C PRO A 80 26.78 15.94 -7.33
N GLN A 81 27.47 16.49 -6.34
CA GLN A 81 28.11 17.80 -6.51
C GLN A 81 29.26 17.69 -7.52
N TRP A 82 29.52 18.76 -8.26
CA TRP A 82 30.57 18.78 -9.29
C TRP A 82 31.48 19.99 -9.13
N ARG A 83 32.69 19.87 -9.69
CA ARG A 83 33.65 20.98 -9.85
C ARG A 83 34.25 20.95 -11.25
N CYS A 84 34.56 22.13 -11.78
CA CYS A 84 35.19 22.29 -13.09
C CYS A 84 36.72 22.34 -12.98
N ASP A 85 37.23 22.99 -11.94
CA ASP A 85 38.65 23.09 -11.63
C ASP A 85 38.93 22.62 -10.20
N GLU A 86 40.15 22.13 -9.95
CA GLU A 86 40.51 21.61 -8.62
C GLU A 86 40.59 22.71 -7.56
N SER A 87 40.74 23.96 -8.02
CA SER A 87 40.76 25.17 -7.20
C SER A 87 39.38 25.58 -6.68
N GLU A 88 38.30 25.12 -7.33
CA GLU A 88 36.93 25.44 -6.95
C GLU A 88 36.36 24.41 -5.95
N PRO A 89 35.56 24.85 -4.95
CA PRO A 89 34.83 23.93 -4.09
C PRO A 89 33.75 23.19 -4.89
N PHE A 90 33.42 21.97 -4.47
CA PHE A 90 32.30 21.23 -5.03
C PHE A 90 30.99 22.02 -4.84
N GLY A 91 30.20 22.07 -5.91
CA GLY A 91 28.96 22.85 -5.93
C GLY A 91 27.95 22.32 -6.94
N LYS A 92 26.83 23.04 -7.04
CA LYS A 92 25.74 22.76 -8.00
C LYS A 92 25.49 23.95 -8.94
N ASN A 93 26.52 24.73 -9.21
CA ASN A 93 26.42 25.94 -10.03
C ASN A 93 26.32 25.57 -11.52
N CYS A 94 25.18 25.85 -12.12
CA CYS A 94 24.96 25.53 -13.54
C CYS A 94 25.71 26.44 -14.51
N THR A 95 26.05 27.66 -14.10
CA THR A 95 26.87 28.57 -14.92
C THR A 95 28.29 28.06 -15.08
N SER A 96 28.91 27.55 -14.00
CA SER A 96 30.23 26.92 -14.06
C SER A 96 30.20 25.58 -14.79
N TYR A 97 29.11 24.81 -14.68
CA TYR A 97 28.93 23.57 -15.46
C TYR A 97 28.96 23.83 -16.97
N LEU A 98 28.18 24.83 -17.44
CA LEU A 98 28.08 25.16 -18.87
C LEU A 98 29.33 25.88 -19.41
N ALA A 99 30.05 26.61 -18.56
CA ALA A 99 31.29 27.28 -18.94
C ALA A 99 32.51 26.34 -18.97
N CYS A 100 32.38 25.13 -18.41
CA CYS A 100 33.49 24.20 -18.28
C CYS A 100 33.91 23.63 -19.64
N ARG A 101 35.18 23.83 -20.04
CA ARG A 101 35.75 23.24 -21.26
C ARG A 101 36.39 21.85 -21.04
N ARG A 102 36.61 21.48 -19.78
CA ARG A 102 37.20 20.19 -19.37
C ARG A 102 36.12 19.25 -18.84
N PRO A 103 36.34 17.93 -18.82
CA PRO A 103 35.42 17.01 -18.16
C PRO A 103 35.26 17.38 -16.68
N VAL A 104 34.02 17.56 -16.23
CA VAL A 104 33.69 17.89 -14.84
C VAL A 104 34.04 16.73 -13.91
N GLN A 105 34.56 17.06 -12.73
CA GLN A 105 34.83 16.08 -11.68
C GLN A 105 33.66 16.04 -10.71
N PHE A 106 33.09 14.85 -10.50
CA PHE A 106 32.00 14.65 -9.55
C PHE A 106 32.52 14.18 -8.18
N GLU A 107 31.97 14.73 -7.11
CA GLU A 107 32.26 14.31 -5.75
C GLU A 107 31.55 13.00 -5.43
N ASN A 108 32.31 11.96 -5.05
CA ASN A 108 31.79 10.69 -4.56
C ASN A 108 30.64 10.11 -5.42
N MET A 109 30.97 9.62 -6.63
CA MET A 109 30.02 8.92 -7.51
C MET A 109 29.58 7.59 -6.90
N ALA A 110 28.64 7.66 -5.95
CA ALA A 110 28.05 6.49 -5.31
C ALA A 110 27.08 5.74 -6.24
N PHE A 111 26.49 6.44 -7.22
CA PHE A 111 25.50 5.90 -8.15
C PHE A 111 25.67 6.47 -9.55
N HIS A 112 25.64 5.60 -10.56
CA HIS A 112 25.53 6.02 -11.95
C HIS A 112 24.04 6.19 -12.28
N SER A 113 23.61 7.43 -12.45
CA SER A 113 22.20 7.80 -12.64
C SER A 113 21.89 8.10 -14.10
N ALA A 114 20.61 7.99 -14.48
CA ALA A 114 20.16 8.32 -15.83
C ALA A 114 20.38 9.81 -16.16
N ALA A 115 20.29 10.68 -15.15
CA ALA A 115 20.58 12.10 -15.31
C ALA A 115 22.05 12.39 -15.67
N LEU A 116 22.99 11.58 -15.20
CA LEU A 116 24.40 11.69 -15.60
C LEU A 116 24.64 11.11 -17.00
N GLU A 117 24.05 9.95 -17.31
CA GLU A 117 24.23 9.28 -18.60
C GLU A 117 23.65 10.10 -19.77
N TYR A 118 22.50 10.75 -19.57
CA TYR A 118 21.82 11.54 -20.60
C TYR A 118 22.03 13.06 -20.47
N ASP A 119 22.94 13.50 -19.59
CA ASP A 119 23.30 14.90 -19.37
C ASP A 119 22.08 15.81 -19.07
N TRP A 120 21.31 15.44 -18.04
CA TRP A 120 20.17 16.22 -17.53
C TRP A 120 20.56 17.16 -16.39
N VAL A 121 21.84 17.54 -16.30
CA VAL A 121 22.39 18.29 -15.17
C VAL A 121 22.02 19.77 -15.23
N CYS A 122 22.36 20.46 -16.33
CA CYS A 122 22.16 21.91 -16.47
C CYS A 122 21.76 22.33 -17.89
N GLY A 123 21.25 23.57 -18.02
CA GLY A 123 20.84 24.16 -19.30
C GLY A 123 19.46 23.73 -19.78
N SER A 124 19.24 23.78 -21.10
CA SER A 124 17.93 23.48 -21.70
C SER A 124 17.49 22.02 -21.53
N ARG A 125 18.33 21.09 -21.06
CA ARG A 125 17.98 19.68 -20.85
C ARG A 125 17.64 19.34 -19.41
N ALA A 126 17.89 20.25 -18.45
CA ALA A 126 17.62 20.01 -17.03
C ALA A 126 16.13 19.75 -16.73
N TYR A 127 15.22 20.30 -17.56
CA TYR A 127 13.78 20.03 -17.39
C TYR A 127 13.41 18.56 -17.64
N LEU A 128 14.24 17.79 -18.36
CA LEU A 128 13.98 16.38 -18.67
C LEU A 128 13.96 15.50 -17.41
N ALA A 129 14.78 15.80 -16.39
CA ALA A 129 14.74 15.09 -15.10
C ALA A 129 13.38 15.28 -14.40
N SER A 130 12.85 16.51 -14.43
CA SER A 130 11.52 16.83 -13.91
C SER A 130 10.41 16.18 -14.75
N LEU A 131 10.53 16.23 -16.08
CA LEU A 131 9.58 15.61 -17.01
C LEU A 131 9.51 14.09 -16.80
N PHE A 132 10.65 13.44 -16.57
CA PHE A 132 10.74 12.02 -16.30
C PHE A 132 9.92 11.60 -15.06
N SER A 133 9.94 12.41 -14.00
CA SER A 133 9.12 12.12 -12.81
C SER A 133 7.64 12.39 -13.09
N GLN A 134 7.34 13.50 -13.77
CA GLN A 134 5.97 13.90 -14.08
C GLN A 134 5.27 12.92 -15.01
N ILE A 135 5.96 12.38 -16.03
CA ILE A 135 5.38 11.43 -16.97
C ILE A 135 5.02 10.12 -16.29
N GLN A 136 5.81 9.70 -15.30
CA GLN A 136 5.48 8.51 -14.49
C GLN A 136 4.23 8.76 -13.64
N PHE A 137 4.12 9.91 -12.97
CA PHE A 137 2.91 10.25 -12.20
C PHE A 137 1.67 10.43 -13.08
N ALA A 138 1.82 11.00 -14.29
CA ALA A 138 0.75 11.05 -15.28
C ALA A 138 0.30 9.63 -15.68
N GLY A 139 1.26 8.72 -15.89
CA GLY A 139 0.99 7.30 -16.08
C GLY A 139 0.22 6.70 -14.92
N VAL A 140 0.65 6.93 -13.67
CA VAL A 140 -0.05 6.45 -12.46
C VAL A 140 -1.50 6.92 -12.46
N LEU A 141 -1.75 8.21 -12.70
CA LEU A 141 -3.09 8.79 -12.75
C LEU A 141 -3.98 8.09 -13.79
N CYS A 142 -3.50 7.97 -15.04
CA CYS A 142 -4.22 7.25 -16.08
C CYS A 142 -4.46 5.79 -15.68
N GLY A 143 -3.45 5.13 -15.10
CA GLY A 143 -3.50 3.73 -14.69
C GLY A 143 -4.57 3.47 -13.64
N THR A 144 -4.66 4.33 -12.62
CA THR A 144 -5.71 4.26 -11.59
C THR A 144 -7.12 4.25 -12.18
N PHE A 145 -7.40 5.12 -13.17
CA PHE A 145 -8.72 5.20 -13.80
C PHE A 145 -9.01 4.00 -14.72
N LEU A 146 -8.05 3.67 -15.60
CA LEU A 146 -8.22 2.59 -16.58
C LEU A 146 -8.34 1.23 -15.88
N TYR A 147 -7.35 0.86 -15.08
CA TYR A 147 -7.31 -0.44 -14.43
C TYR A 147 -8.37 -0.58 -13.34
N GLY A 148 -8.72 0.50 -12.64
CA GLY A 148 -9.83 0.50 -11.68
C GLY A 148 -11.16 0.13 -12.35
N THR A 149 -11.49 0.82 -13.45
CA THR A 149 -12.73 0.54 -14.21
C THR A 149 -12.71 -0.85 -14.84
N LEU A 150 -11.59 -1.24 -15.45
CA LEU A 150 -11.44 -2.55 -16.06
C LEU A 150 -11.56 -3.67 -15.03
N SER A 151 -11.03 -3.48 -13.83
CA SER A 151 -11.10 -4.49 -12.77
C SER A 151 -12.52 -4.73 -12.27
N ASP A 152 -13.34 -3.69 -12.17
CA ASP A 152 -14.74 -3.84 -11.80
C ASP A 152 -15.56 -4.56 -12.90
N CYS A 153 -15.17 -4.38 -14.17
CA CYS A 153 -15.83 -4.99 -15.32
C CYS A 153 -15.44 -6.46 -15.55
N LEU A 154 -14.14 -6.72 -15.65
CA LEU A 154 -13.56 -7.99 -16.13
C LEU A 154 -13.13 -8.95 -15.02
N GLY A 155 -12.94 -8.46 -13.79
CA GLY A 155 -12.44 -9.25 -12.67
C GLY A 155 -11.24 -8.61 -11.99
N ARG A 156 -10.99 -8.97 -10.74
CA ARG A 156 -9.86 -8.45 -9.96
C ARG A 156 -8.58 -9.20 -10.29
N ARG A 157 -8.63 -10.53 -10.37
CA ARG A 157 -7.46 -11.38 -10.67
C ARG A 157 -6.88 -11.18 -12.07
N PRO A 158 -7.64 -11.21 -13.19
CA PRO A 158 -7.04 -11.08 -14.53
C PRO A 158 -6.40 -9.70 -14.73
N ILE A 159 -7.01 -8.65 -14.16
CA ILE A 159 -6.50 -7.29 -14.27
C ILE A 159 -5.29 -7.07 -13.35
N ALA A 160 -5.26 -7.67 -12.16
CA ALA A 160 -4.05 -7.71 -11.32
C ALA A 160 -2.88 -8.37 -12.05
N LEU A 161 -3.11 -9.52 -12.68
CA LEU A 161 -2.08 -10.23 -13.46
C LEU A 161 -1.60 -9.39 -14.65
N LEU A 162 -2.50 -8.74 -15.37
CA LEU A 162 -2.15 -7.85 -16.48
C LEU A 162 -1.30 -6.66 -16.01
N ALA A 163 -1.69 -6.01 -14.91
CA ALA A 163 -0.97 -4.87 -14.35
C ALA A 163 0.45 -5.27 -13.88
N LEU A 164 0.57 -6.39 -13.16
CA LEU A 164 1.87 -6.90 -12.71
C LEU A 164 2.74 -7.37 -13.88
N ALA A 165 2.20 -8.14 -14.82
CA ALA A 165 2.95 -8.65 -15.97
C ALA A 165 3.44 -7.53 -16.88
N SER A 166 2.56 -6.58 -17.24
CA SER A 166 2.93 -5.40 -18.04
C SER A 166 3.97 -4.55 -17.30
N GLY A 167 3.79 -4.36 -15.99
CA GLY A 167 4.71 -3.61 -15.15
C GLY A 167 6.12 -4.20 -15.12
N ILE A 168 6.23 -5.51 -14.90
CA ILE A 168 7.51 -6.23 -14.87
C ILE A 168 8.17 -6.21 -16.25
N ALA A 169 7.42 -6.50 -17.31
CA ALA A 169 7.95 -6.52 -18.68
C ALA A 169 8.48 -5.14 -19.10
N VAL A 170 7.72 -4.07 -18.86
CA VAL A 170 8.15 -2.71 -19.21
C VAL A 170 9.32 -2.27 -18.32
N SER A 171 9.34 -2.63 -17.03
CA SER A 171 10.46 -2.32 -16.13
C SER A 171 11.77 -2.96 -16.59
N PHE A 172 11.71 -4.19 -17.12
CA PHE A 172 12.84 -4.86 -17.73
C PHE A 172 13.33 -4.13 -18.99
N VAL A 173 12.42 -3.81 -19.92
CA VAL A 173 12.73 -3.03 -21.13
C VAL A 173 13.33 -1.68 -20.79
N SER A 174 12.88 -1.06 -19.69
CA SER A 174 13.33 0.24 -19.24
C SER A 174 14.80 0.25 -18.79
N GLY A 175 15.30 -0.85 -18.22
CA GLY A 175 16.74 -1.01 -17.92
C GLY A 175 17.61 -1.13 -19.18
N MET A 176 17.03 -1.65 -20.27
CA MET A 176 17.69 -1.80 -21.56
C MET A 176 17.50 -0.59 -22.50
N ALA A 177 16.90 0.51 -22.04
CA ALA A 177 16.57 1.64 -22.90
C ALA A 177 17.85 2.28 -23.49
N PRO A 178 18.00 2.37 -24.83
CA PRO A 178 19.20 2.94 -25.44
C PRO A 178 19.14 4.47 -25.52
N SER A 179 17.96 5.07 -25.45
CA SER A 179 17.75 6.51 -25.56
C SER A 179 16.82 7.06 -24.47
N TRP A 180 16.97 8.35 -24.16
CA TRP A 180 16.15 9.03 -23.16
C TRP A 180 14.67 9.06 -23.55
N GLN A 181 14.33 9.09 -24.85
CA GLN A 181 12.95 9.06 -25.32
C GLN A 181 12.27 7.72 -24.99
N ILE A 182 12.95 6.60 -25.27
CA ILE A 182 12.45 5.26 -24.94
C ILE A 182 12.31 5.13 -23.42
N LEU A 183 13.25 5.69 -22.68
CA LEU A 183 13.18 5.74 -21.23
C LEU A 183 11.91 6.48 -20.75
N LEU A 184 11.60 7.67 -21.27
CA LEU A 184 10.37 8.40 -20.91
C LEU A 184 9.09 7.62 -21.23
N VAL A 185 9.03 6.99 -22.42
CA VAL A 185 7.87 6.19 -22.84
C VAL A 185 7.69 4.98 -21.91
N THR A 186 8.77 4.24 -21.65
CA THR A 186 8.70 3.09 -20.72
C THR A 186 8.31 3.52 -19.32
N ARG A 187 8.75 4.68 -18.83
CA ARG A 187 8.34 5.21 -17.52
C ARG A 187 6.86 5.57 -17.43
N PHE A 188 6.27 6.09 -18.50
CA PHE A 188 4.81 6.29 -18.56
C PHE A 188 4.06 4.97 -18.35
N PHE A 189 4.46 3.92 -19.07
CA PHE A 189 3.82 2.60 -18.96
C PHE A 189 4.09 1.92 -17.61
N ILE A 190 5.28 2.06 -17.02
CA ILE A 190 5.55 1.61 -15.65
C ILE A 190 4.63 2.33 -14.67
N GLY A 191 4.48 3.65 -14.82
CA GLY A 191 3.52 4.45 -14.04
C GLY A 191 2.09 3.92 -14.17
N LEU A 192 1.64 3.64 -15.40
CA LEU A 192 0.33 3.05 -15.69
C LEU A 192 0.11 1.74 -14.91
N SER A 193 1.09 0.84 -14.94
CA SER A 193 1.06 -0.44 -14.23
C SER A 193 1.13 -0.28 -12.70
N ILE A 194 1.89 0.70 -12.19
CA ILE A 194 1.93 1.04 -10.75
C ILE A 194 0.54 1.49 -10.28
N GLY A 195 -0.09 2.42 -10.98
CA GLY A 195 -1.44 2.90 -10.66
C GLY A 195 -2.47 1.77 -10.66
N GLY A 196 -2.40 0.88 -11.65
CA GLY A 196 -3.25 -0.30 -11.71
C GLY A 196 -3.01 -1.29 -10.57
N THR A 197 -1.75 -1.55 -10.22
CA THR A 197 -1.39 -2.44 -9.12
C THR A 197 -1.90 -1.90 -7.79
N ILE A 198 -1.71 -0.60 -7.52
CA ILE A 198 -2.17 0.05 -6.29
C ILE A 198 -3.68 -0.08 -6.14
N VAL A 199 -4.47 0.16 -7.19
CA VAL A 199 -5.94 0.09 -7.08
C VAL A 199 -6.42 -1.35 -7.03
N VAL A 200 -5.97 -2.18 -7.96
CA VAL A 200 -6.56 -3.50 -8.20
C VAL A 200 -6.05 -4.51 -7.19
N VAL A 201 -4.74 -4.56 -6.92
CA VAL A 201 -4.20 -5.55 -5.99
C VAL A 201 -4.56 -5.22 -4.55
N CYS A 202 -4.55 -3.93 -4.18
CA CYS A 202 -4.96 -3.55 -2.83
C CYS A 202 -6.42 -3.89 -2.55
N THR A 203 -7.32 -3.63 -3.50
CA THR A 203 -8.74 -4.00 -3.35
C THR A 203 -8.92 -5.52 -3.34
N PHE A 204 -8.24 -6.23 -4.25
CA PHE A 204 -8.29 -7.69 -4.33
C PHE A 204 -7.88 -8.38 -3.02
N VAL A 205 -6.76 -7.96 -2.42
CA VAL A 205 -6.30 -8.51 -1.14
C VAL A 205 -7.26 -8.18 0.00
N MET A 206 -7.79 -6.95 0.04
CA MET A 206 -8.73 -6.52 1.08
C MET A 206 -10.07 -7.26 1.02
N GLU A 207 -10.54 -7.61 -0.19
CA GLU A 207 -11.76 -8.38 -0.40
C GLU A 207 -11.63 -9.83 0.11
N MET A 208 -10.41 -10.38 0.17
CA MET A 208 -10.15 -11.74 0.65
C MET A 208 -9.94 -11.87 2.16
N LEU A 209 -9.74 -10.75 2.86
CA LEU A 209 -9.46 -10.73 4.30
C LEU A 209 -10.70 -10.32 5.11
N LEU A 210 -10.81 -10.87 6.31
CA LEU A 210 -11.82 -10.47 7.29
C LEU A 210 -11.50 -9.07 7.85
N PRO A 211 -12.50 -8.27 8.27
CA PRO A 211 -12.31 -6.90 8.73
C PRO A 211 -11.22 -6.71 9.79
N GLU A 212 -11.12 -7.61 10.76
CA GLU A 212 -10.14 -7.56 11.86
C GLU A 212 -8.69 -7.70 11.36
N GLN A 213 -8.48 -8.56 10.37
CA GLN A 213 -7.17 -8.85 9.79
C GLN A 213 -6.67 -7.73 8.86
N ARG A 214 -7.59 -6.94 8.29
CA ARG A 214 -7.25 -5.79 7.43
C ARG A 214 -6.49 -4.70 8.18
N MET A 215 -6.64 -4.60 9.50
CA MET A 215 -5.88 -3.65 10.30
C MET A 215 -4.44 -4.13 10.48
N ALA A 216 -4.24 -5.40 10.82
CA ALA A 216 -2.91 -6.01 10.97
C ALA A 216 -2.07 -5.91 9.68
N LEU A 217 -2.66 -6.25 8.52
CA LEU A 217 -2.01 -6.15 7.22
C LEU A 217 -1.46 -4.73 6.96
N ARG A 218 -2.26 -3.70 7.24
CA ARG A 218 -1.87 -2.29 7.02
C ARG A 218 -0.85 -1.79 8.02
N ALA A 219 -0.86 -2.30 9.24
CA ALA A 219 0.08 -1.91 10.29
C ALA A 219 1.49 -2.47 10.04
N PHE A 220 1.60 -3.77 9.73
CA PHE A 220 2.91 -4.43 9.61
C PHE A 220 3.55 -4.26 8.22
N PHE A 221 2.76 -4.28 7.15
CA PHE A 221 3.25 -4.24 5.78
C PHE A 221 2.91 -2.89 5.13
N ASN A 222 3.69 -1.88 5.52
CA ASN A 222 3.52 -0.50 5.09
C ASN A 222 4.53 -0.10 4.01
N TRP A 223 4.27 1.03 3.34
CA TRP A 223 5.12 1.66 2.34
C TRP A 223 6.58 1.83 2.78
N GLY A 224 6.83 2.01 4.08
CA GLY A 224 8.18 2.12 4.62
C GLY A 224 9.04 0.90 4.31
N VAL A 225 8.54 -0.31 4.57
CA VAL A 225 9.27 -1.57 4.33
C VAL A 225 9.56 -1.75 2.84
N ALA A 226 8.56 -1.47 2.00
CA ALA A 226 8.73 -1.53 0.55
C ALA A 226 9.79 -0.56 0.00
N ARG A 227 9.81 0.68 0.50
CA ARG A 227 10.83 1.68 0.11
C ARG A 227 12.23 1.30 0.60
N LEU A 228 12.33 0.69 1.79
CA LEU A 228 13.60 0.14 2.27
C LEU A 228 14.10 -0.97 1.33
N MET A 229 13.23 -1.88 0.90
CA MET A 229 13.60 -2.90 -0.08
C MET A 229 14.12 -2.30 -1.40
N VAL A 230 13.45 -1.28 -1.95
CA VAL A 230 13.94 -0.57 -3.14
C VAL A 230 15.31 0.07 -2.90
N THR A 231 15.47 0.75 -1.75
CA THR A 231 16.74 1.41 -1.40
C THR A 231 17.89 0.41 -1.26
N VAL A 232 17.64 -0.75 -0.66
CA VAL A 232 18.62 -1.84 -0.55
C VAL A 232 19.00 -2.37 -1.93
N ILE A 233 18.04 -2.56 -2.83
CA ILE A 233 18.34 -2.98 -4.21
C ILE A 233 19.20 -1.92 -4.92
N CYS A 234 18.82 -0.64 -4.84
CA CYS A 234 19.62 0.43 -5.42
C CYS A 234 21.03 0.44 -4.84
N TYR A 235 21.21 0.25 -3.53
CA TYR A 235 22.53 0.21 -2.88
C TYR A 235 23.45 -0.90 -3.42
N TYR A 236 22.90 -2.10 -3.69
CA TYR A 236 23.69 -3.20 -4.25
C TYR A 236 23.94 -3.07 -5.76
N PHE A 237 23.06 -2.39 -6.49
CA PHE A 237 23.16 -2.16 -7.93
C PHE A 237 23.37 -0.66 -8.20
N PRO A 238 24.62 -0.16 -8.13
CA PRO A 238 24.90 1.27 -8.23
C PRO A 238 24.58 1.87 -9.61
N ASP A 239 24.39 1.03 -10.63
CA ASP A 239 23.95 1.43 -11.96
C ASP A 239 22.42 1.43 -12.08
N TRP A 240 21.84 2.54 -12.54
CA TRP A 240 20.37 2.68 -12.68
C TRP A 240 19.74 1.63 -13.61
N ARG A 241 20.49 1.14 -14.62
CA ARG A 241 20.04 0.12 -15.56
C ARG A 241 19.86 -1.22 -14.86
N GLU A 242 20.89 -1.65 -14.14
CA GLU A 242 20.87 -2.89 -13.36
C GLU A 242 19.85 -2.82 -12.23
N ALA A 243 19.77 -1.69 -11.53
CA ALA A 243 18.78 -1.46 -10.48
C ALA A 243 17.34 -1.57 -11.00
N SER A 244 17.05 -1.06 -12.20
CA SER A 244 15.72 -1.18 -12.84
C SER A 244 15.37 -2.64 -13.13
N ILE A 245 16.32 -3.42 -13.65
CA ILE A 245 16.13 -4.86 -13.94
C ILE A 245 15.99 -5.65 -12.63
N ALA A 246 16.82 -5.37 -11.63
CA ALA A 246 16.75 -5.99 -10.31
C ALA A 246 15.39 -5.72 -9.64
N CYS A 247 14.87 -4.50 -9.75
CA CYS A 247 13.52 -4.15 -9.28
C CYS A 247 12.42 -4.94 -10.01
N ALA A 248 12.56 -5.16 -11.32
CA ALA A 248 11.61 -5.97 -12.10
C ALA A 248 11.62 -7.44 -11.65
N VAL A 249 12.81 -8.02 -11.44
CA VAL A 249 12.97 -9.40 -10.97
C VAL A 249 12.42 -9.56 -9.55
N ALA A 250 12.69 -8.60 -8.66
CA ALA A 250 12.19 -8.61 -7.29
C ALA A 250 10.65 -8.52 -7.20
N ALA A 251 9.95 -8.08 -8.25
CA ALA A 251 8.49 -8.04 -8.31
C ALA A 251 7.86 -9.36 -8.83
N LEU A 252 8.64 -10.28 -9.42
CA LEU A 252 8.14 -11.57 -9.93
C LEU A 252 7.39 -12.43 -8.89
N PRO A 253 7.81 -12.49 -7.60
CA PRO A 253 7.08 -13.28 -6.61
C PRO A 253 5.62 -12.87 -6.46
N ALA A 254 5.29 -11.57 -6.52
CA ALA A 254 3.90 -11.11 -6.48
C ALA A 254 3.09 -11.69 -7.65
N PHE A 255 3.63 -11.61 -8.87
CA PHE A 255 2.99 -12.15 -10.06
C PHE A 255 2.74 -13.66 -9.96
N LEU A 256 3.76 -14.43 -9.57
CA LEU A 256 3.66 -15.89 -9.46
C LEU A 256 2.65 -16.33 -8.40
N ILE A 257 2.61 -15.67 -7.25
CA ILE A 257 1.67 -16.01 -6.18
C ILE A 257 0.22 -15.71 -6.64
N VAL A 258 -0.03 -14.55 -7.26
CA VAL A 258 -1.37 -14.21 -7.80
C VAL A 258 -1.79 -15.18 -8.90
N LEU A 259 -0.83 -15.64 -9.72
CA LEU A 259 -1.11 -16.56 -10.82
C LEU A 259 -1.53 -17.96 -10.32
N PHE A 260 -0.78 -18.54 -9.39
CA PHE A 260 -0.97 -19.95 -8.99
C PHE A 260 -1.85 -20.13 -7.75
N VAL A 261 -1.70 -19.25 -6.75
CA VAL A 261 -2.32 -19.45 -5.42
C VAL A 261 -3.73 -18.88 -5.40
N PHE A 262 -3.89 -17.62 -5.81
CA PHE A 262 -5.13 -16.87 -5.58
C PHE A 262 -6.26 -17.25 -6.55
N PRO A 263 -7.49 -17.54 -6.05
CA PRO A 263 -8.70 -17.57 -6.87
C PRO A 263 -9.19 -16.16 -7.22
N GLU A 264 -10.28 -16.06 -7.98
CA GLU A 264 -10.97 -14.78 -8.17
C GLU A 264 -11.63 -14.32 -6.85
N SER A 265 -11.85 -13.00 -6.71
CA SER A 265 -12.45 -12.44 -5.48
C SER A 265 -13.89 -12.94 -5.26
N PRO A 266 -14.20 -13.54 -4.09
CA PRO A 266 -15.57 -13.94 -3.75
C PRO A 266 -16.54 -12.76 -3.75
N THR A 267 -16.10 -11.60 -3.26
CA THR A 267 -16.92 -10.37 -3.23
C THR A 267 -17.24 -9.88 -4.64
N TRP A 268 -16.29 -9.94 -5.57
CA TRP A 268 -16.54 -9.57 -6.96
C TRP A 268 -17.52 -10.55 -7.65
N LEU A 269 -17.36 -11.86 -7.40
CA LEU A 269 -18.24 -12.89 -7.95
C LEU A 269 -19.68 -12.78 -7.42
N HIS A 270 -19.82 -12.49 -6.13
CA HIS A 270 -21.11 -12.18 -5.52
C HIS A 270 -21.78 -10.98 -6.21
N ASN A 271 -21.00 -9.91 -6.44
CA ASN A 271 -21.45 -8.70 -7.16
C ASN A 271 -21.83 -8.93 -8.63
N LYS A 272 -21.39 -10.02 -9.24
CA LYS A 272 -21.74 -10.43 -10.61
C LYS A 272 -22.83 -11.51 -10.65
N HIS A 273 -23.43 -11.84 -9.51
CA HIS A 273 -24.44 -12.89 -9.34
C HIS A 273 -23.95 -14.31 -9.73
N ARG A 274 -22.64 -14.55 -9.68
CA ARG A 274 -22.02 -15.84 -10.03
C ARG A 274 -21.79 -16.70 -8.78
N MET A 275 -22.88 -17.19 -8.20
CA MET A 275 -22.85 -17.88 -6.89
C MET A 275 -22.03 -19.17 -6.90
N GLU A 276 -22.06 -19.95 -8.00
CA GLU A 276 -21.32 -21.20 -8.07
C GLU A 276 -19.80 -20.99 -8.16
N GLU A 277 -19.36 -20.01 -8.94
CA GLU A 277 -17.95 -19.62 -9.02
C GLU A 277 -17.44 -19.05 -7.69
N MET A 278 -18.29 -18.31 -6.98
CA MET A 278 -17.99 -17.77 -5.65
C MET A 278 -17.74 -18.89 -4.65
N ARG A 279 -18.66 -19.87 -4.52
CA ARG A 279 -18.48 -21.04 -3.64
C ARG A 279 -17.23 -21.84 -3.97
N ARG A 280 -16.86 -21.96 -5.25
CA ARG A 280 -15.59 -22.62 -5.67
C ARG A 280 -14.37 -21.83 -5.20
N SER A 281 -14.41 -20.51 -5.29
CA SER A 281 -13.33 -19.63 -4.85
C SER A 281 -13.16 -19.70 -3.33
N GLU A 282 -14.24 -19.65 -2.56
CA GLU A 282 -14.20 -19.81 -1.10
C GLU A 282 -13.70 -21.19 -0.67
N ARG A 283 -14.16 -22.26 -1.32
CA ARG A 283 -13.62 -23.62 -1.07
C ARG A 283 -12.12 -23.71 -1.33
N LYS A 284 -11.60 -23.01 -2.35
CA LYS A 284 -10.15 -22.94 -2.62
C LYS A 284 -9.43 -22.16 -1.51
N ILE A 285 -9.97 -21.03 -1.05
CA ILE A 285 -9.41 -20.24 0.06
C ILE A 285 -9.38 -21.07 1.35
N ALA A 286 -10.48 -21.73 1.70
CA ALA A 286 -10.59 -22.60 2.87
C ALA A 286 -9.57 -23.76 2.82
N ARG A 287 -9.39 -24.38 1.65
CA ARG A 287 -8.37 -25.42 1.44
C ARG A 287 -6.95 -24.92 1.66
N ILE A 288 -6.62 -23.72 1.17
CA ILE A 288 -5.28 -23.12 1.36
C ILE A 288 -5.07 -22.71 2.82
N ALA A 289 -6.11 -22.22 3.48
CA ALA A 289 -6.08 -21.86 4.89
C ALA A 289 -6.04 -23.08 5.83
N GLY A 290 -6.46 -24.26 5.36
CA GLY A 290 -6.54 -25.48 6.16
C GLY A 290 -7.75 -25.53 7.10
N VAL A 291 -8.80 -24.76 6.81
CA VAL A 291 -10.02 -24.67 7.64
C VAL A 291 -11.21 -25.35 6.95
N PRO A 292 -12.14 -25.93 7.72
CA PRO A 292 -13.36 -26.51 7.15
C PRO A 292 -14.22 -25.41 6.50
N TYR A 293 -14.72 -25.68 5.29
CA TYR A 293 -15.62 -24.77 4.60
C TYR A 293 -17.03 -24.89 5.19
N VAL A 294 -17.56 -23.79 5.72
CA VAL A 294 -18.96 -23.67 6.14
C VAL A 294 -19.67 -22.85 5.07
N GLU A 295 -20.73 -23.41 4.47
CA GLU A 295 -21.54 -22.69 3.51
C GLU A 295 -22.36 -21.62 4.24
N VAL A 296 -22.12 -20.35 3.91
CA VAL A 296 -22.85 -19.22 4.47
C VAL A 296 -23.84 -18.74 3.41
N GLU A 297 -25.09 -18.54 3.81
CA GLU A 297 -26.07 -17.88 2.93
C GLU A 297 -25.72 -16.39 2.81
N HIS A 298 -25.30 -15.98 1.61
CA HIS A 298 -25.00 -14.57 1.36
C HIS A 298 -26.31 -13.80 1.10
N PRO A 299 -26.50 -12.64 1.74
CA PRO A 299 -27.67 -11.81 1.52
C PRO A 299 -27.72 -11.34 0.06
N LYS A 300 -28.93 -11.37 -0.54
CA LYS A 300 -29.14 -10.90 -1.92
C LYS A 300 -28.75 -9.42 -2.02
N LEU A 301 -27.90 -9.08 -2.99
CA LEU A 301 -27.47 -7.71 -3.23
C LEU A 301 -28.64 -6.84 -3.68
N GLU A 302 -28.87 -5.73 -2.98
CA GLU A 302 -29.72 -4.65 -3.48
C GLU A 302 -29.11 -4.01 -4.74
N LYS A 303 -29.95 -3.65 -5.73
CA LYS A 303 -29.50 -3.07 -7.01
C LYS A 303 -28.57 -1.87 -6.78
N LYS A 304 -27.42 -1.88 -7.45
CA LYS A 304 -26.47 -0.75 -7.44
C LYS A 304 -27.18 0.54 -7.86
N LYS A 305 -27.27 1.51 -6.96
CA LYS A 305 -27.64 2.88 -7.29
C LYS A 305 -26.58 3.44 -8.25
N GLY A 306 -27.00 4.19 -9.28
CA GLY A 306 -26.08 4.78 -10.25
C GLY A 306 -25.11 5.77 -9.60
N PHE A 307 -23.94 6.00 -10.20
CA PHE A 307 -22.92 6.93 -9.68
C PHE A 307 -23.50 8.33 -9.40
N LEU A 308 -24.39 8.80 -10.28
CA LEU A 308 -25.01 10.11 -10.15
C LEU A 308 -26.05 10.17 -9.01
N SER A 309 -26.71 9.06 -8.67
CA SER A 309 -27.61 9.01 -7.51
C SER A 309 -26.83 8.83 -6.20
N LEU A 310 -25.67 8.18 -6.23
CA LEU A 310 -24.73 8.10 -5.11
C LEU A 310 -24.11 9.46 -4.77
N MET A 311 -23.75 10.28 -5.78
CA MET A 311 -23.24 11.63 -5.54
C MET A 311 -24.31 12.61 -5.02
N LYS A 312 -25.58 12.37 -5.37
CA LYS A 312 -26.71 13.14 -4.83
C LYS A 312 -27.00 12.85 -3.35
N ASP A 313 -26.55 11.72 -2.82
CA ASP A 313 -26.59 11.44 -1.38
C ASP A 313 -25.58 12.35 -0.65
N GLY A 314 -26.04 13.51 -0.17
CA GLY A 314 -25.20 14.52 0.50
C GLY A 314 -24.39 13.98 1.69
N LYS A 315 -24.88 12.91 2.36
CA LYS A 315 -24.15 12.23 3.44
C LYS A 315 -22.96 11.43 2.94
N LEU A 316 -23.07 10.76 1.78
CA LEU A 316 -21.98 10.01 1.16
C LEU A 316 -20.97 10.97 0.52
N ALA A 317 -21.46 12.00 -0.18
CA ALA A 317 -20.61 13.05 -0.75
C ALA A 317 -19.75 13.74 0.32
N LYS A 318 -20.33 14.08 1.49
CA LYS A 318 -19.57 14.64 2.62
C LYS A 318 -18.49 13.68 3.14
N ARG A 319 -18.77 12.38 3.23
CA ARG A 319 -17.78 11.37 3.65
C ARG A 319 -16.65 11.21 2.64
N LEU A 320 -16.98 11.14 1.34
CA LEU A 320 -15.99 11.07 0.27
C LEU A 320 -15.12 12.33 0.24
N PHE A 321 -15.72 13.50 0.44
CA PHE A 321 -15.01 14.77 0.51
C PHE A 321 -14.05 14.83 1.71
N VAL A 322 -14.49 14.39 2.90
CA VAL A 322 -13.61 14.29 4.08
C VAL A 322 -12.46 13.31 3.83
N LEU A 323 -12.73 12.12 3.29
CA LEU A 323 -11.70 11.15 2.93
C LEU A 323 -10.71 11.70 1.89
N TRP A 324 -11.20 12.47 0.92
CA TRP A 324 -10.36 13.13 -0.08
C TRP A 324 -9.49 14.21 0.57
N ILE A 325 -10.04 15.09 1.43
CA ILE A 325 -9.25 16.08 2.17
C ILE A 325 -8.15 15.42 3.01
N ILE A 326 -8.47 14.33 3.70
CA ILE A 326 -7.50 13.60 4.52
C ILE A 326 -6.37 13.04 3.65
N SER A 327 -6.71 12.52 2.47
CA SER A 327 -5.74 11.91 1.54
C SER A 327 -4.95 12.94 0.73
N CYS A 328 -5.53 14.11 0.47
CA CYS A 328 -4.95 15.18 -0.34
C CYS A 328 -4.10 16.16 0.50
N SER A 329 -4.30 16.19 1.82
CA SER A 329 -3.50 17.01 2.72
C SER A 329 -2.09 16.41 2.87
N PRO A 330 -0.99 17.13 2.51
CA PRO A 330 0.39 16.70 2.77
C PRO A 330 0.76 16.67 4.27
N PHE A 331 -0.24 16.84 5.14
CA PHE A 331 -0.12 17.19 6.56
C PHE A 331 -0.87 16.20 7.46
N SER A 332 -0.99 14.93 7.03
CA SER A 332 -1.58 13.86 7.84
C SER A 332 -0.88 13.64 9.19
N SER A 333 0.36 14.13 9.32
CA SER A 333 1.17 14.07 10.55
C SER A 333 0.84 15.12 11.62
N ARG A 334 0.01 16.13 11.32
CA ARG A 334 -0.31 17.22 12.27
C ARG A 334 -1.78 17.28 12.71
N PHE A 335 -2.60 16.31 12.32
CA PHE A 335 -3.97 16.24 12.81
C PHE A 335 -3.99 15.83 14.30
N PRO A 336 -4.67 16.60 15.17
CA PRO A 336 -4.79 16.26 16.59
C PRO A 336 -5.43 14.89 16.81
N LYS A 337 -5.08 14.20 17.92
CA LYS A 337 -5.63 12.87 18.27
C LYS A 337 -7.17 12.81 18.28
N TRP A 338 -7.86 13.92 18.56
CA TRP A 338 -9.32 14.00 18.50
C TRP A 338 -9.90 13.84 17.09
N PHE A 339 -9.17 14.25 16.05
CA PHE A 339 -9.57 14.10 14.65
C PHE A 339 -9.62 12.63 14.24
N TRP A 340 -8.61 11.85 14.65
CA TRP A 340 -8.58 10.40 14.46
C TRP A 340 -9.68 9.67 15.26
N SER A 341 -10.00 10.15 16.47
CA SER A 341 -11.11 9.63 17.30
C SER A 341 -12.49 9.92 16.71
N CYS A 342 -12.66 11.06 16.03
CA CYS A 342 -13.84 11.34 15.22
C CYS A 342 -13.91 10.42 14.00
N LEU A 343 -12.78 10.11 13.36
CA LEU A 343 -12.73 9.20 12.21
C LEU A 343 -13.14 7.78 12.57
N THR A 344 -12.71 7.23 13.70
CA THR A 344 -13.16 5.90 14.15
C THR A 344 -14.66 5.85 14.41
N ARG A 345 -15.27 7.00 14.73
CA ARG A 345 -16.73 7.15 14.90
C ARG A 345 -17.49 7.30 13.57
N TYR A 346 -16.79 7.62 12.48
CA TYR A 346 -17.35 7.79 11.13
C TYR A 346 -16.87 6.73 10.12
N ALA A 347 -15.87 5.91 10.47
CA ALA A 347 -15.45 4.75 9.72
C ALA A 347 -16.60 3.73 9.70
N PRO A 348 -16.87 3.09 8.55
CA PRO A 348 -17.95 2.13 8.47
C PRO A 348 -17.64 0.96 9.39
N THR A 349 -18.36 0.84 10.50
CA THR A 349 -18.83 -0.49 10.90
C THR A 349 -19.49 -1.08 9.67
N SER A 350 -19.08 -2.30 9.32
CA SER A 350 -19.73 -3.09 8.29
C SER A 350 -21.25 -2.93 8.42
N VAL A 351 -21.91 -2.74 7.28
CA VAL A 351 -23.37 -2.74 7.14
C VAL A 351 -23.90 -4.04 7.76
N ALA A 352 -24.25 -3.99 9.04
CA ALA A 352 -24.83 -5.11 9.80
C ALA A 352 -25.87 -4.64 10.84
N GLU A 353 -26.13 -3.33 10.96
CA GLU A 353 -27.15 -2.81 11.88
C GLU A 353 -28.20 -2.00 11.14
N THR A 354 -29.08 -2.71 10.42
CA THR A 354 -30.45 -2.23 10.22
C THR A 354 -31.44 -3.41 10.16
N SER A 355 -31.50 -4.26 11.20
CA SER A 355 -32.65 -5.16 11.40
C SER A 355 -32.78 -5.73 12.81
N THR A 356 -32.66 -4.91 13.87
CA THR A 356 -33.36 -5.25 15.12
C THR A 356 -34.79 -4.75 15.06
N ASN A 357 -35.65 -5.51 14.37
CA ASN A 357 -37.07 -5.53 14.65
C ASN A 357 -37.45 -6.97 14.98
N THR A 358 -37.58 -7.21 16.29
CA THR A 358 -38.18 -8.37 16.94
C THR A 358 -39.39 -8.93 16.20
N PRO A 359 -39.48 -10.26 15.99
CA PRO A 359 -40.74 -10.89 15.60
C PRO A 359 -41.66 -10.97 16.82
N LYS A 360 -42.77 -10.23 16.79
CA LYS A 360 -43.91 -10.51 17.68
C LYS A 360 -44.47 -11.88 17.30
N GLN A 361 -44.30 -12.85 18.19
CA GLN A 361 -45.15 -14.03 18.24
C GLN A 361 -46.60 -13.59 18.45
N SER A 362 -47.50 -13.95 17.53
CA SER A 362 -48.93 -14.07 17.84
C SER A 362 -49.44 -15.40 17.30
N SER A 363 -49.55 -16.36 18.23
CA SER A 363 -50.60 -17.37 18.36
C SER A 363 -51.31 -17.86 17.09
N ALA A 364 -51.04 -19.11 16.73
CA ALA A 364 -51.95 -19.95 15.95
C ALA A 364 -53.22 -20.29 16.76
N PRO A 365 -54.40 -20.41 16.13
CA PRO A 365 -55.57 -20.98 16.78
C PRO A 365 -55.50 -22.50 16.75
N ALA A 366 -55.60 -23.12 17.93
CA ALA A 366 -55.82 -24.55 18.07
C ALA A 366 -57.31 -24.85 17.84
N SER A 367 -57.55 -25.70 16.84
CA SER A 367 -58.81 -26.38 16.57
C SER A 367 -58.75 -27.80 17.15
N SER A 368 -59.63 -28.14 18.07
CA SER A 368 -60.17 -29.49 18.31
C SER A 368 -61.24 -29.35 19.39
N SER A 369 -62.51 -29.62 19.08
CA SER A 369 -63.18 -30.91 19.34
C SER A 369 -63.55 -31.08 20.81
#